data_AF-A0A151JD71-F1
#
_entry.id   AF-A0A151JD71-F1
#
_cell.length_a   1.000
_cell.length_b   1.000
_cell.length_c   1.000
_cell.angle_alpha   90.00
_cell.angle_beta   90.00
_cell.angle_gamma   90.00
#
_symmetry.space_group_name_H-M   'P 1'
#
loop_
_entity.id
_entity.type
_entity.pdbx_description
1 polymer ?
#
loop_
_entity_poly.entity_id
_entity_poly.type
_entity_poly.pdbx_seq_one_letter_code
_entity_poly.pdbx_strand_id
1 'polypeptide(L)'
;MESSSSISASDFATIIAALVACITFIVTCVTYVISTNRERKIKTLDYWESAYSILTKGVESISRIHSGQWTSDIAQKKMESDINLKLIIDGLNMFEHLATGINLNIYDLKVVNKLGGKMLTDAYIAYAPLITEIERRPEYSNHFIEFKILYSKIDAIRKKAS
;
A
#
# COMPACT_ATOMS: atom_id res chain seq x y z
N MET A 1 9.25 10.20 67.38
CA MET A 1 8.99 11.60 66.99
C MET A 1 9.09 11.65 65.47
N GLU A 2 7.97 11.47 64.80
CA GLU A 2 7.89 11.60 63.34
C GLU A 2 7.94 13.08 63.00
N SER A 3 9.04 13.50 62.37
CA SER A 3 9.18 14.81 61.77
C SER A 3 8.22 14.89 60.58
N SER A 4 7.07 15.54 60.75
CA SER A 4 6.20 15.94 59.65
C SER A 4 6.93 17.00 58.80
N SER A 5 7.67 16.56 57.80
CA SER A 5 8.28 17.44 56.79
C SER A 5 7.16 18.16 56.04
N SER A 6 6.92 19.43 56.37
CA SER A 6 5.96 20.29 55.68
C SER A 6 6.42 20.48 54.24
N ILE A 7 5.55 20.13 53.28
CA ILE A 7 5.80 20.30 51.85
C ILE A 7 6.11 21.79 51.60
N SER A 8 7.30 22.07 51.07
CA SER A 8 7.74 23.43 50.78
C SER A 8 7.11 23.94 49.48
N ALA A 9 7.08 25.27 49.29
CA ALA A 9 6.60 25.86 48.04
C ALA A 9 7.39 25.34 46.80
N SER A 10 8.68 25.03 46.97
CA SER A 10 9.51 24.41 45.91
C SER A 10 9.10 22.98 45.58
N ASP A 11 8.64 22.20 46.57
CA ASP A 11 8.14 20.84 46.33
C ASP A 11 6.84 20.86 45.53
N PHE A 12 5.92 21.77 45.88
CA PHE A 12 4.70 22.01 45.09
C PHE A 12 5.02 22.46 43.66
N ALA A 13 5.95 23.40 43.49
CA ALA A 13 6.39 23.85 42.17
C ALA A 13 6.98 22.70 41.34
N THR A 14 7.75 21.81 41.98
CA THR A 14 8.37 20.65 41.32
C THR A 14 7.32 19.63 40.88
N ILE A 15 6.33 19.35 41.72
CA ILE A 15 5.20 18.45 41.38
C ILE A 15 4.42 19.02 40.19
N ILE A 16 4.09 20.31 40.22
CA ILE A 16 3.38 20.97 39.12
C ILE A 16 4.21 20.93 37.83
N ALA A 17 5.51 21.24 37.91
CA ALA A 17 6.40 21.19 36.77
C ALA A 17 6.49 19.77 36.17
N ALA A 18 6.56 18.73 37.00
CA ALA A 18 6.55 17.35 36.56
C ALA A 18 5.24 16.99 35.84
N LEU A 19 4.09 17.41 36.38
CA LEU A 19 2.79 17.20 35.73
C LEU A 19 2.71 17.90 34.36
N VAL A 20 3.14 19.16 34.28
CA VAL A 20 3.18 19.92 33.03
C VAL A 20 4.11 19.25 32.01
N ALA A 21 5.27 18.75 32.43
CA ALA A 21 6.20 18.04 31.56
C ALA A 21 5.57 16.74 31.01
N CYS A 22 4.89 15.95 31.86
CA CYS A 22 4.18 14.74 31.41
C CYS A 22 3.08 15.07 30.39
N ILE A 23 2.26 16.10 30.63
CA ILE A 23 1.21 16.51 29.69
C ILE A 23 1.83 16.95 28.36
N THR A 24 2.88 17.77 28.42
CA THR A 24 3.57 18.28 27.23
C THR A 24 4.17 17.14 26.40
N PHE A 25 4.76 16.13 27.06
CA PHE A 25 5.28 14.95 26.41
C PHE A 25 4.17 14.16 25.69
N ILE A 26 3.04 13.91 26.35
CA ILE A 26 1.89 13.22 25.74
C ILE A 26 1.37 13.98 24.51
N VAL A 27 1.16 15.30 24.64
CA VAL A 27 0.71 16.15 23.53
C VAL A 27 1.70 16.11 22.37
N THR A 28 3.01 16.12 22.67
CA THR A 28 4.07 16.03 21.65
C THR A 28 4.03 14.69 20.91
N CYS A 29 3.91 13.58 21.63
CA CYS A 29 3.78 12.24 21.04
C CYS A 29 2.54 12.14 20.13
N VAL A 30 1.39 12.63 20.60
CA VAL A 30 0.14 12.63 19.80
C VAL A 30 0.30 13.47 18.55
N THR A 31 0.85 14.69 18.67
CA THR A 31 1.05 15.60 17.54
C THR A 31 2.02 15.01 16.51
N TYR A 32 3.08 14.35 16.96
CA TYR A 32 4.02 13.64 16.09
C TYR A 32 3.34 12.51 15.29
N VAL A 33 2.51 11.69 15.94
CA VAL A 33 1.77 10.61 15.27
C VAL A 33 0.76 11.17 14.26
N ILE A 34 0.09 12.28 14.57
CA ILE A 34 -0.83 12.93 13.63
C ILE A 34 -0.06 13.50 12.43
N SER A 35 1.06 14.18 12.69
CA SER A 35 1.89 14.81 11.65
C SER A 35 2.44 13.77 10.68
N THR A 36 3.03 12.68 11.19
CA THR A 36 3.58 11.58 10.37
C THR A 36 2.50 10.89 9.52
N ASN A 37 1.30 10.67 10.07
CA ASN A 37 0.18 10.14 9.29
C ASN A 37 -0.30 11.10 8.20
N ARG A 38 -0.30 12.41 8.47
CA ARG A 38 -0.65 13.42 7.45
C ARG A 38 0.40 13.47 6.36
N GLU A 39 1.67 13.45 6.73
CA GLU A 39 2.80 13.42 5.79
C GLU A 39 2.73 12.20 4.87
N ARG A 40 2.45 11.00 5.42
CA ARG A 40 2.25 9.78 4.61
C ARG A 40 1.13 9.95 3.58
N LYS A 41 0.00 10.56 3.97
CA LYS A 41 -1.12 10.82 3.06
C LYS A 41 -0.74 11.80 1.95
N ILE A 42 -0.02 12.87 2.27
CA ILE A 42 0.47 13.85 1.29
C ILE A 42 1.42 13.16 0.30
N LYS A 43 2.45 12.45 0.79
CA LYS A 43 3.37 11.68 -0.08
C LYS A 43 2.64 10.68 -0.97
N THR A 44 1.58 10.07 -0.48
CA THR A 44 0.75 9.14 -1.27
C THR A 44 -0.01 9.86 -2.38
N LEU A 45 -0.56 11.05 -2.10
CA LEU A 45 -1.22 11.87 -3.11
C LEU A 45 -0.23 12.29 -4.19
N ASP A 46 0.93 12.81 -3.80
CA ASP A 46 1.97 13.28 -4.72
C ASP A 46 2.50 12.12 -5.59
N TYR A 47 2.74 10.96 -4.98
CA TYR A 47 3.21 9.78 -5.70
C TYR A 47 2.17 9.21 -6.66
N TRP A 48 0.87 9.32 -6.35
CA TRP A 48 -0.18 8.67 -7.12
C TRP A 48 -0.22 9.07 -8.59
N GLU A 49 0.05 10.34 -8.92
CA GLU A 49 0.09 10.78 -10.32
C GLU A 49 1.17 10.04 -11.12
N SER A 50 2.35 9.90 -10.53
CA SER A 50 3.44 9.14 -11.14
C SER A 50 3.12 7.64 -11.23
N ALA A 51 2.54 7.07 -10.17
CA ALA A 51 2.14 5.68 -10.13
C ALA A 51 1.08 5.37 -11.20
N TYR A 52 0.07 6.22 -11.34
CA TYR A 52 -0.99 6.05 -12.33
C TYR A 52 -0.43 6.02 -13.77
N SER A 53 0.51 6.92 -14.09
CA SER A 53 1.18 6.92 -15.40
C SER A 53 1.95 5.62 -15.64
N ILE A 54 2.67 5.13 -14.62
CA ILE A 54 3.41 3.86 -14.69
C ILE A 54 2.45 2.69 -14.89
N LEU A 55 1.40 2.57 -14.09
CA LEU A 55 0.41 1.50 -14.22
C LEU A 55 -0.27 1.51 -15.60
N THR A 56 -0.58 2.68 -16.13
CA THR A 56 -1.16 2.81 -17.47
C THR A 56 -0.23 2.27 -18.54
N LYS A 57 1.09 2.53 -18.43
CA LYS A 57 2.09 1.92 -19.33
C LYS A 57 2.13 0.39 -19.22
N GLY A 58 1.95 -0.15 -18.02
CA GLY A 58 1.86 -1.61 -17.81
C GLY A 58 0.58 -2.20 -18.42
N VAL A 59 -0.55 -1.50 -18.32
CA VAL A 59 -1.79 -1.87 -19.01
C VAL A 59 -1.58 -1.83 -20.53
N GLU A 60 -0.97 -0.77 -21.04
CA GLU A 60 -0.67 -0.63 -22.46
C GLU A 60 0.24 -1.76 -22.97
N SER A 61 1.31 -2.11 -22.23
CA SER A 61 2.23 -3.18 -22.63
C SER A 61 1.52 -4.52 -22.75
N ILE A 62 0.65 -4.86 -21.79
CA ILE A 62 -0.15 -6.09 -21.80
C ILE A 62 -1.19 -6.03 -22.94
N SER A 63 -1.85 -4.89 -23.15
CA SER A 63 -2.90 -4.72 -24.16
C SER A 63 -2.40 -4.85 -25.61
N ARG A 64 -1.13 -4.51 -25.87
CA ARG A 64 -0.50 -4.68 -27.19
C ARG A 64 -0.40 -6.15 -27.61
N ILE A 65 -0.39 -7.07 -26.64
CA ILE A 65 -0.28 -8.51 -26.88
C ILE A 65 -1.67 -9.10 -27.15
N HIS A 66 -2.67 -8.62 -26.41
CA HIS A 66 -4.07 -9.02 -26.50
C HIS A 66 -4.97 -7.93 -25.93
N SER A 67 -5.98 -7.52 -26.70
CA SER A 67 -6.93 -6.47 -26.33
C SER A 67 -8.24 -6.99 -25.72
N GLY A 68 -8.44 -8.31 -25.72
CA GLY A 68 -9.64 -8.94 -25.16
C GLY A 68 -9.49 -9.36 -23.70
N GLN A 69 -10.51 -10.03 -23.18
CA GLN A 69 -10.41 -10.68 -21.88
C GLN A 69 -9.37 -11.81 -21.92
N TRP A 70 -8.58 -11.91 -20.85
CA TRP A 70 -7.64 -12.99 -20.68
C TRP A 70 -8.35 -14.24 -20.17
N THR A 71 -8.02 -15.38 -20.77
CA THR A 71 -8.37 -16.71 -20.27
C THR A 71 -7.08 -17.51 -20.10
N SER A 72 -7.11 -18.61 -19.36
CA SER A 72 -5.92 -19.46 -19.19
C SER A 72 -5.36 -19.94 -20.52
N ASP A 73 -6.20 -20.34 -21.47
CA ASP A 73 -5.78 -20.82 -22.80
C ASP A 73 -5.09 -19.71 -23.61
N ILE A 74 -5.64 -18.49 -23.59
CA ILE A 74 -5.06 -17.33 -24.29
C ILE A 74 -3.74 -16.94 -23.63
N ALA A 75 -3.69 -16.92 -22.29
CA ALA A 75 -2.49 -16.61 -21.52
C ALA A 75 -1.36 -17.59 -21.87
N GLN A 76 -1.63 -18.89 -21.80
CA GLN A 76 -0.66 -19.93 -22.11
C GLN A 76 -0.13 -19.78 -23.55
N LYS A 77 -1.01 -19.69 -24.54
CA LYS A 77 -0.63 -19.55 -25.95
C LYS A 77 0.21 -18.29 -26.21
N LYS A 78 -0.14 -17.16 -25.59
CA LYS A 78 0.59 -15.89 -25.79
C LYS A 78 1.96 -15.91 -25.10
N MET A 79 2.10 -16.64 -24.00
CA MET A 79 3.33 -16.78 -23.22
C MET A 79 4.33 -17.82 -23.74
N GLU A 80 4.00 -18.55 -24.82
CA GLU A 80 4.97 -19.38 -25.55
C GLU A 80 6.09 -18.55 -26.17
N SER A 81 5.81 -17.28 -26.49
CA SER A 81 6.82 -16.33 -26.92
C SER A 81 7.49 -15.66 -25.72
N ASP A 82 8.81 -15.83 -25.59
CA ASP A 82 9.61 -15.19 -24.54
C ASP A 82 9.47 -13.65 -24.53
N ILE A 83 9.28 -13.04 -25.70
CA ILE A 83 9.06 -11.59 -25.83
C ILE A 83 7.74 -11.19 -25.18
N ASN A 84 6.66 -11.92 -25.46
CA ASN A 84 5.35 -11.64 -24.88
C ASN A 84 5.36 -11.90 -23.37
N LEU A 85 5.97 -13.01 -22.94
CA LEU A 85 6.11 -13.32 -21.52
C LEU A 85 6.81 -12.18 -20.77
N LYS A 86 7.93 -11.70 -21.30
CA LYS A 86 8.67 -10.58 -20.70
C LYS A 86 7.82 -9.32 -20.62
N LEU A 87 7.14 -8.94 -21.70
CA LEU A 87 6.28 -7.74 -21.72
C LEU A 87 5.11 -7.84 -20.73
N ILE A 88 4.54 -9.03 -20.53
CA ILE A 88 3.49 -9.27 -19.54
C ILE A 88 4.06 -9.13 -18.14
N ILE A 89 5.19 -9.79 -17.84
CA ILE A 89 5.84 -9.72 -16.53
C ILE A 89 6.21 -8.27 -16.20
N ASP A 90 6.82 -7.54 -17.14
CA ASP A 90 7.19 -6.14 -16.97
C ASP A 90 5.95 -5.27 -16.67
N GLY A 91 4.82 -5.52 -17.33
CA GLY A 91 3.56 -4.83 -17.08
C GLY A 91 2.96 -5.15 -15.70
N LEU A 92 2.95 -6.41 -15.30
CA LEU A 92 2.45 -6.85 -14.00
C LEU A 92 3.35 -6.41 -12.83
N ASN A 93 4.66 -6.33 -13.06
CA ASN A 93 5.63 -5.83 -12.07
C ASN A 93 5.35 -4.39 -11.68
N MET A 94 4.77 -3.58 -12.55
CA MET A 94 4.35 -2.22 -12.20
C MET A 94 3.25 -2.21 -11.12
N PHE A 95 2.32 -3.15 -11.18
CA PHE A 95 1.32 -3.34 -10.12
C PHE A 95 1.94 -3.93 -8.85
N GLU A 96 2.84 -4.90 -8.98
CA GLU A 96 3.55 -5.51 -7.86
C GLU A 96 4.35 -4.46 -7.08
N HIS A 97 5.15 -3.62 -7.75
CA HIS A 97 5.93 -2.58 -7.10
C HIS A 97 5.09 -1.57 -6.31
N LEU A 98 3.96 -1.12 -6.89
CA LEU A 98 3.02 -0.26 -6.16
C LEU A 98 2.47 -0.99 -4.94
N ALA A 99 2.08 -2.25 -5.11
CA ALA A 99 1.52 -3.06 -4.04
C ALA A 99 2.51 -3.29 -2.90
N THR A 100 3.78 -3.57 -3.20
CA THR A 100 4.86 -3.66 -2.21
C THR A 100 4.94 -2.38 -1.38
N GLY A 101 4.95 -1.20 -2.03
CA GLY A 101 5.02 0.08 -1.31
C GLY A 101 3.84 0.32 -0.37
N ILE A 102 2.63 -0.06 -0.78
CA ILE A 102 1.44 0.05 0.06
C ILE A 102 1.48 -0.97 1.21
N ASN A 103 1.87 -2.21 0.93
CA ASN A 103 1.90 -3.29 1.93
C ASN A 103 2.98 -3.09 2.98
N LEU A 104 4.08 -2.41 2.63
CA LEU A 104 5.12 -1.93 3.56
C LEU A 104 4.69 -0.67 4.36
N ASN A 105 3.45 -0.19 4.22
CA ASN A 105 2.94 1.04 4.84
C ASN A 105 3.72 2.31 4.48
N ILE A 106 4.45 2.31 3.36
CA ILE A 106 5.10 3.51 2.82
C ILE A 106 4.02 4.45 2.27
N TYR A 107 3.03 3.89 1.57
CA TYR A 107 1.88 4.61 1.05
C TYR A 107 0.59 4.26 1.80
N ASP A 108 -0.30 5.24 1.91
CA ASP A 108 -1.56 5.10 2.64
C ASP A 108 -2.62 4.36 1.81
N LEU A 109 -2.94 3.13 2.21
CA LEU A 109 -3.94 2.28 1.57
C LEU A 109 -5.32 2.95 1.42
N LYS A 110 -5.76 3.74 2.40
CA LYS A 110 -7.09 4.38 2.35
C LYS A 110 -7.11 5.47 1.29
N VAL A 111 -6.01 6.23 1.17
CA VAL A 111 -5.85 7.22 0.11
C VAL A 111 -5.83 6.54 -1.26
N VAL A 112 -5.01 5.50 -1.44
CA VAL A 112 -4.94 4.74 -2.71
C VAL A 112 -6.32 4.17 -3.11
N ASN A 113 -7.05 3.58 -2.16
CA ASN A 113 -8.39 3.05 -2.45
C ASN A 113 -9.36 4.13 -2.95
N LYS A 114 -9.27 5.35 -2.41
CA LYS A 114 -10.08 6.48 -2.87
C LYS A 114 -9.69 6.96 -4.26
N LEU A 115 -8.39 7.00 -4.56
CA LEU A 115 -7.87 7.52 -5.83
C LEU A 115 -8.07 6.53 -6.99
N GLY A 116 -7.78 5.24 -6.76
CA GLY A 116 -7.75 4.24 -7.83
C GLY A 116 -8.12 2.83 -7.41
N GLY A 117 -8.78 2.65 -6.26
CA GLY A 117 -9.11 1.31 -5.76
C GLY A 117 -9.87 0.45 -6.76
N LYS A 118 -10.80 1.04 -7.54
CA LYS A 118 -11.59 0.30 -8.54
C LYS A 118 -10.71 -0.18 -9.68
N MET A 119 -9.85 0.72 -10.18
CA MET A 119 -8.90 0.39 -11.24
C MET A 119 -7.98 -0.75 -10.82
N LEU A 120 -7.45 -0.70 -9.59
CA LEU A 120 -6.57 -1.75 -9.06
C LEU A 120 -7.28 -3.10 -8.91
N THR A 121 -8.53 -3.11 -8.42
CA THR A 121 -9.30 -4.34 -8.31
C THR A 121 -9.67 -4.92 -9.68
N ASP A 122 -10.11 -4.06 -10.60
CA ASP A 122 -10.49 -4.47 -11.96
C ASP A 122 -9.28 -5.02 -12.72
N ALA A 123 -8.12 -4.37 -12.58
CA ALA A 123 -6.86 -4.83 -13.17
C ALA A 123 -6.44 -6.21 -12.61
N TYR A 124 -6.52 -6.42 -11.30
CA TYR A 124 -6.20 -7.72 -10.70
C TYR A 124 -7.10 -8.83 -11.25
N ILE A 125 -8.42 -8.58 -11.31
CA ILE A 125 -9.38 -9.54 -11.84
C ILE A 125 -9.10 -9.84 -13.32
N ALA A 126 -8.84 -8.81 -14.12
CA ALA A 126 -8.57 -8.95 -15.55
C ALA A 126 -7.27 -9.74 -15.84
N TYR A 127 -6.27 -9.62 -14.97
CA TYR A 127 -4.96 -10.24 -15.16
C TYR A 127 -4.71 -11.49 -14.30
N ALA A 128 -5.65 -11.89 -13.45
CA ALA A 128 -5.55 -13.12 -12.67
C ALA A 128 -5.22 -14.38 -13.50
N PRO A 129 -5.75 -14.56 -14.73
CA PRO A 129 -5.36 -15.68 -15.59
C PRO A 129 -3.88 -15.63 -16.01
N LEU A 130 -3.34 -14.44 -16.26
CA LEU A 130 -1.92 -14.23 -16.58
C LEU A 130 -1.04 -14.59 -15.38
N ILE A 131 -1.37 -14.06 -14.20
CA ILE A 131 -0.65 -14.30 -12.96
C ILE A 131 -0.60 -15.81 -12.68
N THR A 132 -1.75 -16.48 -12.78
CA THR A 132 -1.85 -17.92 -12.54
C THR A 132 -0.96 -18.72 -13.50
N GLU A 133 -0.93 -18.35 -14.78
CA GLU A 133 -0.10 -19.05 -15.77
C GLU A 133 1.39 -18.80 -15.57
N ILE A 134 1.79 -17.57 -15.19
CA ILE A 134 3.19 -17.25 -14.89
C ILE A 134 3.65 -18.02 -13.65
N GLU A 135 2.85 -18.02 -12.58
CA GLU A 135 3.21 -18.66 -11.30
C GLU A 135 3.18 -20.20 -11.36
N ARG A 136 2.67 -20.81 -12.43
CA ARG A 136 2.88 -22.25 -12.71
C ARG A 136 4.34 -22.57 -12.99
N ARG A 137 5.11 -21.60 -13.47
CA ARG A 137 6.54 -21.75 -13.71
C ARG A 137 7.30 -21.61 -12.39
N PRO A 138 8.14 -22.59 -12.00
CA PRO A 138 8.82 -22.57 -10.71
C PRO A 138 9.61 -21.28 -10.43
N GLU A 139 10.21 -20.69 -11.47
CA GLU A 139 11.03 -19.48 -11.38
C GLU A 139 10.23 -18.21 -11.01
N TYR A 140 8.91 -18.21 -11.21
CA TYR A 140 8.03 -17.07 -10.91
C TYR A 140 7.00 -17.40 -9.82
N SER A 141 7.24 -18.45 -9.02
CA SER A 141 6.35 -18.81 -7.92
C SER A 141 6.19 -17.63 -6.94
N ASN A 142 4.93 -17.22 -6.69
CA ASN A 142 4.56 -16.09 -5.82
C ASN A 142 5.14 -14.73 -6.25
N HIS A 143 5.48 -14.54 -7.53
CA HIS A 143 6.08 -13.31 -8.01
C HIS A 143 5.14 -12.10 -7.91
N PHE A 144 3.82 -12.32 -7.83
CA PHE A 144 2.81 -11.26 -7.78
C PHE A 144 1.98 -11.27 -6.48
N ILE A 145 2.61 -11.71 -5.39
CA ILE A 145 1.95 -11.90 -4.09
C ILE A 145 1.50 -10.57 -3.49
N GLU A 146 2.28 -9.50 -3.64
CA GLU A 146 1.93 -8.21 -3.05
C GLU A 146 0.70 -7.62 -3.76
N PHE A 147 0.60 -7.77 -5.09
CA PHE A 147 -0.57 -7.35 -5.84
C PHE A 147 -1.84 -8.11 -5.41
N LYS A 148 -1.73 -9.42 -5.17
CA LYS A 148 -2.82 -10.23 -4.61
C LYS A 148 -3.24 -9.80 -3.21
N ILE A 149 -2.27 -9.49 -2.34
CA ILE A 149 -2.54 -8.96 -0.99
C ILE A 149 -3.22 -7.60 -1.08
N LEU A 150 -2.75 -6.71 -1.96
CA LEU A 150 -3.34 -5.39 -2.18
C LEU A 150 -4.79 -5.50 -2.64
N TYR A 151 -5.06 -6.34 -3.64
CA TYR A 151 -6.41 -6.64 -4.11
C TYR A 151 -7.32 -7.04 -2.94
N SER A 152 -6.89 -8.01 -2.13
CA SER A 152 -7.66 -8.53 -1.00
C SER A 152 -7.97 -7.44 0.04
N LYS A 153 -6.99 -6.57 0.33
CA LYS A 153 -7.15 -5.44 1.25
C LYS A 153 -8.15 -4.41 0.71
N ILE A 154 -8.04 -4.04 -0.57
CA ILE A 154 -8.93 -3.04 -1.20
C ILE A 154 -10.36 -3.60 -1.30
N ASP A 155 -10.52 -4.84 -1.74
CA ASP A 155 -11.82 -5.52 -1.84
C ASP A 155 -12.52 -5.59 -0.47
N ALA A 156 -11.79 -5.96 0.59
CA ALA A 156 -12.33 -5.97 1.95
C ALA A 156 -12.77 -4.59 2.45
N ILE A 157 -12.03 -3.52 2.11
CA ILE A 157 -12.42 -2.14 2.45
C ILE A 157 -13.71 -1.76 1.73
N ARG A 158 -13.83 -2.12 0.46
CA ARG A 158 -14.97 -1.75 -0.39
C ARG A 158 -16.23 -2.51 -0.02
N LYS A 159 -16.14 -3.81 0.26
CA LYS A 159 -17.27 -4.61 0.74
C LYS A 159 -17.85 -4.14 2.07
N LYS A 160 -17.03 -3.54 2.94
CA LYS A 160 -17.48 -2.94 4.20
C LYS A 160 -18.15 -1.58 4.03
N ALA A 161 -18.01 -0.95 2.86
CA ALA A 161 -18.57 0.36 2.57
C ALA A 161 -19.88 0.29 1.76
N SER A 162 -20.26 -0.90 1.28
CA SER A 162 -21.53 -1.22 0.62
C SER A 162 -22.55 -1.77 1.61
#